data_AF-A0A5B9Q8B5-F1
#
_entry.id   AF-A0A5B9Q8B5-F1
#
_cell.length_a   1.000
_cell.length_b   1.000
_cell.length_c   1.000
_cell.angle_alpha   90.00
_cell.angle_beta   90.00
_cell.angle_gamma   90.00
#
_symmetry.space_group_name_H-M   'P 1'
#
loop_
_entity.id
_entity.type
_entity.pdbx_description
1 polymer ?
#
loop_
_entity_poly.entity_id
_entity_poly.type
_entity_poly.pdbx_seq_one_letter_code
_entity_poly.pdbx_strand_id
1 'polypeptide(L)'
;MQDKGLSAIYTLLAVCLALPQLPATAVETVLLDQKGEPQQLIGEVVLEDSAGSLLLETDEGAFHTIMANMIRSRESDARPLERLDKDGMAERLLAEMGPGFQVYQSKHYVVVYNTTIKYATWCSSLLERLQRGFLAYWKKQGCEVEQPEHPLAVVIFGNKASYIQYAKKELGPAAGSAIGYYSLKTNRIAMYDLTGMQALRREDTRRGSSHDITAMLSEPEAAPLVATIVHEATHQIAFNCGMQTRFGANPVWLGEGLAMFHETPDLGSNRSWSGIGKVNYDRWDRYRNNANNDRVAPLRALIVSDERFRNPRMAVDAYAEAWAWTYFLITWHTDEYVAYMKHLAAKPVLSVDDKRTRLADFTKHFGRDFDALEDEFYRRMSRID
;
A
#
# COMPACT_ATOMS: atom_id res chain seq x y z
N MET A 1 -72.74 -3.79 44.20
CA MET A 1 -72.00 -5.06 44.11
C MET A 1 -71.24 -5.07 42.79
N GLN A 2 -69.97 -5.45 42.88
CA GLN A 2 -68.89 -5.46 41.88
C GLN A 2 -69.29 -5.65 40.40
N ASP A 3 -68.75 -4.83 39.50
CA ASP A 3 -67.55 -5.15 38.67
C ASP A 3 -67.19 -3.92 37.79
N LYS A 4 -66.04 -3.27 38.02
CA LYS A 4 -64.80 -3.34 37.21
C LYS A 4 -64.94 -2.99 35.72
N GLY A 5 -64.56 -1.75 35.39
CA GLY A 5 -64.15 -1.34 34.04
C GLY A 5 -62.87 -0.51 34.12
N LEU A 6 -61.72 -1.15 33.95
CA LEU A 6 -60.43 -0.49 33.70
C LEU A 6 -60.46 0.14 32.30
N SER A 7 -60.12 1.42 32.18
CA SER A 7 -59.66 2.01 30.92
C SER A 7 -58.23 2.51 31.12
N ALA A 8 -57.29 1.82 30.50
CA ALA A 8 -55.86 2.10 30.55
C ALA A 8 -55.52 3.35 29.72
N ILE A 9 -54.75 4.26 30.33
CA ILE A 9 -54.11 5.39 29.66
C ILE A 9 -52.80 4.86 29.04
N TYR A 10 -52.69 4.90 27.72
CA TYR A 10 -51.43 4.61 27.01
C TYR A 10 -50.52 5.84 27.07
N THR A 11 -49.51 5.80 27.93
CA THR A 11 -48.39 6.74 27.90
C THR A 11 -47.43 6.32 26.78
N LEU A 12 -47.37 7.10 25.70
CA LEU A 12 -46.35 6.95 24.66
C LEU A 12 -44.98 7.35 25.25
N LEU A 13 -44.15 6.37 25.62
CA LEU A 13 -42.74 6.62 25.88
C LEU A 13 -42.05 6.84 24.52
N ALA A 14 -41.71 8.08 24.21
CA ALA A 14 -40.78 8.39 23.14
C ALA A 14 -39.37 7.91 23.55
N VAL A 15 -38.97 6.74 23.05
CA VAL A 15 -37.59 6.29 23.13
C VAL A 15 -36.79 7.13 22.14
N CYS A 16 -36.13 8.18 22.64
CA CYS A 16 -35.06 8.85 21.89
C CYS A 16 -33.93 7.83 21.71
N LEU A 17 -33.92 7.15 20.56
CA LEU A 17 -32.75 6.43 20.07
C LEU A 17 -31.65 7.47 19.86
N ALA A 18 -30.70 7.52 20.79
CA ALA A 18 -29.46 8.24 20.59
C ALA A 18 -28.75 7.59 19.40
N LEU A 19 -28.76 8.29 18.25
CA LEU A 19 -27.89 7.96 17.14
C LEU A 19 -26.45 8.02 17.66
N PRO A 20 -25.57 7.05 17.32
CA PRO A 20 -24.17 7.16 17.64
C PRO A 20 -23.63 8.45 17.02
N GLN A 21 -23.22 9.40 17.86
CA GLN A 21 -22.46 10.55 17.41
C GLN A 21 -21.14 9.99 16.88
N LEU A 22 -20.91 10.13 15.56
CA LEU A 22 -19.56 10.00 15.02
C LEU A 22 -18.67 10.94 15.84
N PRO A 23 -17.52 10.48 16.37
CA PRO A 23 -16.61 11.39 17.05
C PRO A 23 -16.31 12.53 16.08
N ALA A 24 -16.56 13.76 16.52
CA ALA A 24 -16.12 14.92 15.76
C ALA A 24 -14.61 14.75 15.54
N THR A 25 -14.19 14.65 14.29
CA THR A 25 -12.79 14.49 13.90
C THR A 25 -12.09 15.82 14.15
N ALA A 26 -11.71 16.01 15.42
CA ALA A 26 -11.02 17.19 15.87
C ALA A 26 -9.55 17.10 15.45
N VAL A 27 -9.04 18.19 14.88
CA VAL A 27 -7.60 18.36 14.68
C VAL A 27 -6.95 18.51 16.03
N GLU A 28 -5.88 17.75 16.26
CA GLU A 28 -5.06 17.83 17.44
C GLU A 28 -3.74 18.50 17.13
N THR A 29 -3.41 19.51 17.93
CA THR A 29 -2.08 20.09 18.01
C THR A 29 -1.36 19.46 19.20
N VAL A 30 -0.36 18.64 18.92
CA VAL A 30 0.38 17.87 19.92
C VAL A 30 1.81 18.41 20.03
N LEU A 31 2.19 18.87 21.22
CA LEU A 31 3.57 19.25 21.54
C LEU A 31 4.30 18.07 22.17
N LEU A 32 5.41 17.67 21.56
CA LEU A 32 6.21 16.51 21.91
C LEU A 32 7.56 16.90 22.47
N ASP A 33 8.09 16.06 23.36
CA ASP A 33 9.50 16.03 23.71
C ASP A 33 10.20 14.94 22.89
N GLN A 34 10.88 15.33 21.80
CA GLN A 34 11.60 14.37 20.97
C GLN A 34 13.10 14.67 20.96
N LYS A 35 13.87 13.78 21.60
CA LYS A 35 15.34 13.89 21.71
C LYS A 35 15.81 15.22 22.34
N GLY A 36 15.01 15.82 23.21
CA GLY A 36 15.33 17.07 23.91
C GLY A 36 14.93 18.34 23.18
N GLU A 37 14.37 18.26 21.97
CA GLU A 37 13.84 19.40 21.24
C GLU A 37 12.31 19.35 21.20
N PRO A 38 11.61 20.48 21.45
CA PRO A 38 10.17 20.53 21.32
C PRO A 38 9.77 20.41 19.84
N GLN A 39 8.92 19.43 19.54
CA GLN A 39 8.34 19.28 18.21
C GLN A 39 6.82 19.43 18.29
N GLN A 40 6.24 20.18 17.36
CA GLN A 40 4.79 20.29 17.19
C GLN A 40 4.34 19.41 16.03
N LEU A 41 3.27 18.64 16.26
CA LEU A 41 2.55 17.92 15.21
C LEU A 41 1.10 18.37 15.20
N ILE A 42 0.53 18.50 14.01
CA ILE A 42 -0.87 18.85 13.79
C ILE A 42 -1.47 17.75 12.92
N GLY A 43 -2.59 17.18 13.35
CA GLY A 43 -3.22 16.09 12.62
C GLY A 43 -4.51 15.59 13.24
N GLU A 44 -5.11 14.58 12.64
CA GLU A 44 -6.29 13.90 13.14
C GLU A 44 -5.88 12.66 13.95
N VAL A 45 -6.53 12.44 15.10
CA VAL A 45 -6.29 11.22 15.88
C VAL A 45 -7.06 10.07 15.26
N VAL A 46 -6.32 9.13 14.68
CA VAL A 46 -6.88 7.91 14.08
C VAL A 46 -7.17 6.87 15.16
N LEU A 47 -6.31 6.80 16.18
CA LEU A 47 -6.48 5.90 17.31
C LEU A 47 -5.82 6.48 18.55
N GLU A 48 -6.49 6.32 19.70
CA GLU A 48 -5.94 6.60 21.03
C GLU A 48 -6.09 5.35 21.88
N ASP A 49 -5.00 4.92 22.53
CA ASP A 49 -5.03 3.78 23.46
C ASP A 49 -5.45 4.21 24.87
N SER A 50 -5.69 3.24 25.76
CA SER A 50 -6.08 3.52 27.14
C SER A 50 -5.03 4.23 27.99
N ALA A 51 -3.77 4.28 27.52
CA ALA A 51 -2.67 4.98 28.17
C ALA A 51 -2.52 6.43 27.66
N GLY A 52 -3.28 6.84 26.64
CA GLY A 52 -3.19 8.15 25.99
C GLY A 52 -2.13 8.23 24.89
N SER A 53 -1.63 7.09 24.39
CA SER A 53 -0.76 7.07 23.21
C SER A 53 -1.61 7.24 21.94
N LEU A 54 -1.10 7.97 20.97
CA LEU A 54 -1.83 8.38 19.77
C LEU A 54 -1.23 7.76 18.50
N LEU A 55 -2.10 7.35 17.58
CA LEU A 55 -1.80 7.32 16.16
C LEU A 55 -2.39 8.58 15.53
N LEU A 56 -1.52 9.52 15.17
CA LEU A 56 -1.90 10.79 14.56
C LEU A 56 -1.63 10.76 13.06
N GLU A 57 -2.60 11.19 12.24
CA GLU A 57 -2.42 11.42 10.80
C GLU A 57 -2.29 12.91 10.50
N THR A 58 -1.19 13.32 9.87
CA THR A 58 -0.96 14.73 9.52
C THR A 58 -1.68 15.13 8.23
N ASP A 59 -1.70 16.44 7.92
CA ASP A 59 -2.29 17.03 6.71
C ASP A 59 -1.74 16.45 5.38
N GLU A 60 -0.52 15.95 5.40
CA GLU A 60 0.17 15.26 4.30
C GLU A 60 -0.09 13.74 4.24
N GLY A 61 -0.85 13.18 5.19
CA GLY A 61 -1.14 11.75 5.26
C GLY A 61 -0.06 10.90 5.93
N ALA A 62 0.89 11.50 6.64
CA ALA A 62 1.87 10.73 7.41
C ALA A 62 1.27 10.28 8.75
N PHE A 63 1.55 9.03 9.13
CA PHE A 63 1.21 8.49 10.44
C PHE A 63 2.35 8.66 11.44
N HIS A 64 1.98 9.14 12.62
CA HIS A 64 2.87 9.31 13.77
C HIS A 64 2.33 8.51 14.95
N THR A 65 3.08 7.49 15.37
CA THR A 65 2.85 6.82 16.64
C THR A 65 3.52 7.61 17.76
N ILE A 66 2.73 8.16 18.67
CA ILE A 66 3.15 9.04 19.74
C ILE A 66 2.83 8.36 21.07
N MET A 67 3.84 8.02 21.85
CA MET A 67 3.66 7.47 23.19
C MET A 67 3.19 8.57 24.14
N ALA A 68 2.27 8.24 25.05
CA ALA A 68 1.69 9.19 26.01
C ALA A 68 2.75 9.96 26.80
N ASN A 69 3.85 9.31 27.20
CA ASN A 69 4.94 9.91 27.96
C ASN A 69 5.79 10.93 27.17
N MET A 70 5.63 11.00 25.84
CA MET A 70 6.29 12.02 25.00
C MET A 70 5.44 13.28 24.83
N ILE A 71 4.16 13.24 25.21
CA ILE A 71 3.22 14.36 25.03
C ILE A 71 3.39 15.36 26.17
N ARG A 72 3.79 16.59 25.85
CA ARG A 72 3.88 17.71 26.81
C ARG A 72 2.53 18.41 26.95
N SER A 73 1.88 18.67 25.83
CA SER A 73 0.53 19.25 25.79
C SER A 73 -0.20 18.85 24.51
N ARG A 74 -1.52 18.95 24.55
CA ARG A 74 -2.44 18.62 23.47
C ARG A 74 -3.57 19.64 23.46
N GLU A 75 -3.89 20.18 22.30
CA GLU A 75 -5.00 21.11 22.07
C GLU A 75 -5.86 20.63 20.91
N SER A 76 -7.18 20.56 21.13
CA SER A 76 -8.14 20.11 20.13
C SER A 76 -8.84 21.30 19.46
N ASP A 77 -8.86 21.32 18.13
CA ASP A 77 -9.71 22.21 17.31
C ASP A 77 -10.86 21.37 16.71
N ALA A 78 -12.09 21.82 16.87
CA ALA A 78 -13.28 21.13 16.37
C ALA A 78 -13.43 21.16 14.83
N ARG A 79 -12.54 21.85 14.12
CA ARG A 79 -12.49 21.86 12.66
C ARG A 79 -11.84 20.59 12.12
N PRO A 80 -12.32 20.06 10.97
CA PRO A 80 -11.67 18.95 10.28
C PRO A 80 -10.26 19.31 9.84
N LEU A 81 -9.40 18.29 9.69
CA LEU A 81 -8.06 18.45 9.14
C LEU A 81 -8.14 18.84 7.66
N GLU A 82 -7.67 20.04 7.32
CA GLU A 82 -7.47 20.42 5.92
C GLU A 82 -6.22 19.73 5.39
N ARG A 83 -6.41 18.87 4.38
CA ARG A 83 -5.35 18.10 3.76
C ARG A 83 -4.60 18.93 2.74
N LEU A 84 -3.30 18.70 2.60
CA LEU A 84 -2.49 19.46 1.65
C LEU A 84 -2.97 19.22 0.21
N ASP A 85 -3.11 20.30 -0.54
CA ASP A 85 -3.20 20.23 -1.98
C ASP A 85 -1.82 19.94 -2.61
N LYS A 86 -1.75 19.96 -3.94
CA LYS A 86 -0.50 19.63 -4.64
C LYS A 86 0.62 20.63 -4.39
N ASP A 87 0.28 21.92 -4.23
CA ASP A 87 1.26 22.97 -4.02
C ASP A 87 1.78 22.94 -2.59
N GLY A 88 0.90 22.78 -1.60
CA GLY A 88 1.28 22.59 -0.20
C GLY A 88 2.13 21.33 0.01
N MET A 89 1.74 20.21 -0.61
CA MET A 89 2.54 18.97 -0.58
C MET A 89 3.92 19.16 -1.23
N ALA A 90 3.98 19.88 -2.36
CA ALA A 90 5.24 20.18 -3.03
C ALA A 90 6.17 21.03 -2.16
N GLU A 91 5.67 22.11 -1.57
CA GLU A 91 6.43 22.99 -0.68
C GLU A 91 6.97 22.23 0.54
N ARG A 92 6.12 21.43 1.20
CA ARG A 92 6.50 20.60 2.34
C ARG A 92 7.64 19.64 1.99
N LEU A 93 7.49 18.90 0.89
CA LEU A 93 8.48 17.92 0.46
C LEU A 93 9.80 18.58 0.01
N LEU A 94 9.74 19.72 -0.68
CA LEU A 94 10.94 20.47 -1.07
C LEU A 94 11.70 20.99 0.16
N ALA A 95 10.97 21.48 1.17
CA ALA A 95 11.58 21.90 2.44
C ALA A 95 12.22 20.73 3.19
N GLU A 96 11.58 19.55 3.20
CA GLU A 96 12.11 18.34 3.83
C GLU A 96 13.35 17.79 3.11
N MET A 97 13.32 17.74 1.78
CA MET A 97 14.41 17.17 0.97
C MET A 97 15.61 18.11 0.83
N GLY A 98 15.37 19.43 0.91
CA GLY A 98 16.40 20.45 0.85
C GLY A 98 16.87 20.80 -0.57
N PRO A 99 17.97 21.58 -0.68
CA PRO A 99 18.45 22.12 -1.94
C PRO A 99 18.78 21.04 -2.98
N GLY A 100 18.51 21.35 -4.26
CA GLY A 100 18.80 20.46 -5.39
C GLY A 100 17.64 19.56 -5.80
N PHE A 101 16.58 19.51 -5.01
CA PHE A 101 15.31 18.92 -5.43
C PHE A 101 14.45 19.94 -6.20
N GLN A 102 13.67 19.41 -7.13
CA GLN A 102 12.67 20.10 -7.95
C GLN A 102 11.36 19.33 -7.85
N VAL A 103 10.27 19.93 -8.32
CA VAL A 103 8.95 19.30 -8.31
C VAL A 103 8.35 19.21 -9.71
N TYR A 104 7.70 18.08 -9.99
CA TYR A 104 6.80 17.89 -11.11
C TYR A 104 5.46 17.39 -10.58
N GLN A 105 4.37 18.03 -10.97
CA GLN A 105 3.03 17.63 -10.58
C GLN A 105 2.27 17.07 -11.79
N SER A 106 1.53 15.99 -11.58
CA SER A 106 0.60 15.43 -12.56
C SER A 106 -0.85 15.57 -12.06
N LYS A 107 -1.76 14.75 -12.57
CA LYS A 107 -3.17 14.78 -12.16
C LYS A 107 -3.31 14.36 -10.70
N HIS A 108 -2.69 13.24 -10.31
CA HIS A 108 -2.81 12.66 -8.98
C HIS A 108 -1.49 12.66 -8.18
N TYR A 109 -0.34 12.93 -8.80
CA TYR A 109 0.96 12.81 -8.14
C TYR A 109 1.68 14.15 -7.96
N VAL A 110 2.41 14.25 -6.85
CA VAL A 110 3.45 15.24 -6.60
C VAL A 110 4.79 14.50 -6.57
N VAL A 111 5.64 14.76 -7.57
CA VAL A 111 6.93 14.11 -7.72
C VAL A 111 8.04 15.08 -7.38
N VAL A 112 8.71 14.87 -6.25
CA VAL A 112 9.88 15.64 -5.82
C VAL A 112 11.14 14.86 -6.19
N TYR A 113 12.04 15.48 -6.97
CA TYR A 113 13.15 14.78 -7.58
C TYR A 113 14.44 15.62 -7.61
N ASN A 114 15.60 14.98 -7.51
CA ASN A 114 16.91 15.60 -7.80
C ASN A 114 17.67 14.87 -8.93
N THR A 115 16.90 14.25 -9.83
CA THR A 115 17.36 13.81 -11.16
C THR A 115 16.92 14.80 -12.25
N THR A 116 16.77 14.35 -13.49
CA THR A 116 16.21 15.14 -14.58
C THR A 116 14.68 15.15 -14.54
N ILE A 117 14.11 16.26 -15.03
CA ILE A 117 12.66 16.37 -15.29
C ILE A 117 12.17 15.25 -16.22
N LYS A 118 12.98 14.83 -17.19
CA LYS A 118 12.59 13.80 -18.17
C LYS A 118 12.32 12.45 -17.49
N TYR A 119 13.18 12.03 -16.57
CA TYR A 119 12.96 10.81 -15.80
C TYR A 119 11.77 10.95 -14.84
N ALA A 120 11.66 12.09 -14.15
CA ALA A 120 10.54 12.36 -13.25
C ALA A 120 9.18 12.32 -13.97
N THR A 121 9.08 12.97 -15.14
CA THR A 121 7.87 12.97 -15.97
C THR A 121 7.57 11.57 -16.54
N TRP A 122 8.59 10.81 -16.95
CA TRP A 122 8.41 9.43 -17.40
C TRP A 122 7.85 8.54 -16.28
N CYS A 123 8.45 8.58 -15.09
CA CYS A 123 7.99 7.83 -13.93
C CYS A 123 6.56 8.23 -13.56
N SER A 124 6.27 9.52 -13.44
CA SER A 124 4.91 10.03 -13.18
C SER A 124 3.89 9.52 -14.22
N SER A 125 4.26 9.50 -15.51
CA SER A 125 3.39 8.99 -16.57
C SER A 125 3.10 7.49 -16.43
N LEU A 126 4.09 6.71 -15.98
CA LEU A 126 3.92 5.28 -15.67
C LEU A 126 2.93 5.09 -14.52
N LEU A 127 3.10 5.83 -13.42
CA LEU A 127 2.23 5.77 -12.24
C LEU A 127 0.77 6.15 -12.58
N GLU A 128 0.58 7.25 -13.31
CA GLU A 128 -0.75 7.69 -13.77
C GLU A 128 -1.44 6.64 -14.64
N ARG A 129 -0.69 5.93 -15.49
CA ARG A 129 -1.24 4.85 -16.33
C ARG A 129 -1.63 3.65 -15.47
N LEU A 130 -0.78 3.24 -14.53
CA LEU A 130 -1.05 2.15 -13.62
C LEU A 130 -2.29 2.44 -12.78
N GLN A 131 -2.40 3.62 -12.16
CA GLN A 131 -3.57 3.99 -11.35
C GLN A 131 -4.88 3.93 -12.15
N ARG A 132 -4.89 4.45 -13.38
CA ARG A 132 -6.09 4.34 -14.24
C ARG A 132 -6.44 2.87 -14.55
N GLY A 133 -5.44 2.05 -14.88
CA GLY A 133 -5.62 0.63 -15.16
C GLY A 133 -6.12 -0.15 -13.95
N PHE A 134 -5.49 0.08 -12.78
CA PHE A 134 -5.83 -0.51 -11.50
C PHE A 134 -7.29 -0.24 -11.15
N LEU A 135 -7.69 1.04 -11.11
CA LEU A 135 -9.06 1.42 -10.74
C LEU A 135 -10.09 0.89 -11.73
N ALA A 136 -9.80 0.91 -13.03
CA ALA A 136 -10.70 0.37 -14.04
C ALA A 136 -10.86 -1.15 -13.90
N TYR A 137 -9.76 -1.87 -13.65
CA TYR A 137 -9.79 -3.32 -13.44
C TYR A 137 -10.63 -3.67 -12.21
N TRP A 138 -10.33 -3.09 -11.05
CA TRP A 138 -11.00 -3.45 -9.79
C TRP A 138 -12.46 -3.02 -9.73
N LYS A 139 -12.83 -1.87 -10.34
CA LYS A 139 -14.25 -1.52 -10.53
C LYS A 139 -14.99 -2.55 -11.37
N LYS A 140 -14.36 -3.07 -12.43
CA LYS A 140 -14.94 -4.12 -13.27
C LYS A 140 -15.12 -5.44 -12.50
N GLN A 141 -14.22 -5.76 -11.58
CA GLN A 141 -14.32 -6.93 -10.71
C GLN A 141 -15.27 -6.73 -9.51
N GLY A 142 -16.04 -5.63 -9.47
CA GLY A 142 -17.01 -5.39 -8.39
C GLY A 142 -16.40 -4.88 -7.08
N CYS A 143 -15.12 -4.47 -7.07
CA CYS A 143 -14.51 -3.84 -5.91
C CYS A 143 -14.87 -2.35 -5.85
N GLU A 144 -15.24 -1.87 -4.66
CA GLU A 144 -15.55 -0.46 -4.37
C GLU A 144 -14.26 0.36 -4.22
N VAL A 145 -13.53 0.53 -5.33
CA VAL A 145 -12.32 1.37 -5.35
C VAL A 145 -12.61 2.79 -5.83
N GLU A 146 -11.99 3.76 -5.18
CA GLU A 146 -12.15 5.18 -5.48
C GLU A 146 -10.86 5.84 -5.98
N GLN A 147 -10.98 7.04 -6.55
CA GLN A 147 -9.78 7.81 -6.85
C GLN A 147 -9.17 8.28 -5.52
N PRO A 148 -7.83 8.37 -5.40
CA PRO A 148 -7.20 9.01 -4.27
C PRO A 148 -7.77 10.42 -4.07
N GLU A 149 -8.26 10.70 -2.87
CA GLU A 149 -8.83 11.99 -2.49
C GLU A 149 -7.76 13.09 -2.41
N HIS A 150 -6.51 12.69 -2.18
CA HIS A 150 -5.38 13.58 -1.97
C HIS A 150 -4.23 13.28 -2.92
N PRO A 151 -3.33 14.25 -3.15
CA PRO A 151 -2.14 14.04 -3.95
C PRO A 151 -1.25 12.92 -3.41
N LEU A 152 -0.82 12.02 -4.29
CA LEU A 152 0.11 10.95 -3.97
C LEU A 152 1.55 11.44 -4.15
N ALA A 153 2.35 11.32 -3.08
CA ALA A 153 3.71 11.80 -3.06
C ALA A 153 4.72 10.74 -3.52
N VAL A 154 5.69 11.18 -4.33
CA VAL A 154 6.79 10.36 -4.85
C VAL A 154 8.10 11.13 -4.74
N VAL A 155 9.14 10.51 -4.19
CA VAL A 155 10.48 11.07 -4.07
C VAL A 155 11.45 10.28 -4.95
N ILE A 156 12.09 10.97 -5.91
CA ILE A 156 13.04 10.36 -6.85
C ILE A 156 14.45 10.92 -6.64
N PHE A 157 15.33 10.08 -6.13
CA PHE A 157 16.74 10.40 -5.95
C PHE A 157 17.52 10.21 -7.26
N GLY A 158 18.42 11.12 -7.62
CA GLY A 158 19.24 11.01 -8.83
C GLY A 158 20.35 9.96 -8.75
N ASN A 159 20.59 9.37 -7.58
CA ASN A 159 21.54 8.27 -7.43
C ASN A 159 21.19 7.35 -6.26
N LYS A 160 21.73 6.13 -6.32
CA LYS A 160 21.52 5.08 -5.30
C LYS A 160 22.07 5.47 -3.92
N ALA A 161 23.15 6.24 -3.85
CA ALA A 161 23.78 6.57 -2.57
C ALA A 161 22.91 7.51 -1.71
N SER A 162 22.36 8.57 -2.30
CA SER A 162 21.44 9.48 -1.61
C SER A 162 20.12 8.78 -1.24
N TYR A 163 19.62 7.92 -2.12
CA TYR A 163 18.47 7.06 -1.79
C TYR A 163 18.75 6.16 -0.60
N ILE A 164 19.87 5.44 -0.56
CA ILE A 164 20.23 4.57 0.57
C ILE A 164 20.31 5.39 1.86
N GLN A 165 20.88 6.60 1.83
CA GLN A 165 20.97 7.47 3.00
C GLN A 165 19.58 7.84 3.54
N TYR A 166 18.63 8.15 2.64
CA TYR A 166 17.25 8.42 2.99
C TYR A 166 16.54 7.15 3.52
N ALA A 167 16.57 6.07 2.74
CA ALA A 167 15.85 4.82 2.99
C ALA A 167 16.35 4.06 4.23
N LYS A 168 17.63 4.21 4.62
CA LYS A 168 18.19 3.60 5.84
C LYS A 168 17.42 3.95 7.11
N LYS A 169 16.75 5.11 7.16
CA LYS A 169 15.96 5.53 8.32
C LYS A 169 14.75 4.62 8.58
N GLU A 170 14.20 4.01 7.53
CA GLU A 170 13.02 3.15 7.59
C GLU A 170 13.35 1.69 7.33
N LEU A 171 14.09 1.39 6.25
CA LEU A 171 14.42 0.02 5.83
C LEU A 171 15.68 -0.55 6.51
N GLY A 172 16.45 0.27 7.23
CA GLY A 172 17.70 -0.17 7.85
C GLY A 172 18.67 -0.80 6.84
N PRO A 173 19.24 -1.99 7.14
CA PRO A 173 20.15 -2.68 6.22
C PRO A 173 19.55 -3.05 4.85
N ALA A 174 18.23 -3.24 4.75
CA ALA A 174 17.57 -3.64 3.51
C ALA A 174 17.52 -2.52 2.44
N ALA A 175 17.83 -1.28 2.82
CA ALA A 175 17.86 -0.14 1.89
C ALA A 175 18.80 -0.35 0.69
N GLY A 176 19.88 -1.13 0.84
CA GLY A 176 20.87 -1.35 -0.23
C GLY A 176 20.41 -2.27 -1.36
N SER A 177 19.43 -3.14 -1.07
CA SER A 177 18.90 -4.14 -2.01
C SER A 177 17.62 -3.70 -2.72
N ALA A 178 16.91 -2.69 -2.20
CA ALA A 178 15.67 -2.19 -2.80
C ALA A 178 15.94 -1.06 -3.81
N ILE A 179 15.23 -1.07 -4.94
CA ILE A 179 15.26 -0.02 -5.96
C ILE A 179 14.39 1.18 -5.56
N GLY A 180 13.30 0.89 -4.88
CA GLY A 180 12.42 1.83 -4.21
C GLY A 180 11.61 1.10 -3.15
N TYR A 181 10.82 1.85 -2.41
CA TYR A 181 9.85 1.30 -1.46
C TYR A 181 8.66 2.27 -1.32
N TYR A 182 7.49 1.71 -1.03
CA TYR A 182 6.37 2.42 -0.49
C TYR A 182 6.41 2.43 1.05
N SER A 183 6.30 3.62 1.64
CA SER A 183 6.27 3.81 3.08
C SER A 183 4.83 3.85 3.58
N LEU A 184 4.43 2.85 4.36
CA LEU A 184 3.13 2.87 5.08
C LEU A 184 3.04 4.09 6.00
N LYS A 185 4.16 4.49 6.59
CA LYS A 185 4.24 5.62 7.53
C LYS A 185 3.97 6.94 6.83
N THR A 186 4.72 7.25 5.77
CA THR A 186 4.63 8.58 5.13
C THR A 186 3.61 8.62 3.99
N ASN A 187 3.10 7.47 3.54
CA ASN A 187 2.27 7.31 2.36
C ASN A 187 2.97 7.68 1.03
N ARG A 188 4.31 7.59 1.01
CA ARG A 188 5.13 8.04 -0.12
C ARG A 188 5.84 6.87 -0.76
N ILE A 189 6.06 6.96 -2.06
CA ILE A 189 7.03 6.12 -2.75
C ILE A 189 8.37 6.85 -2.75
N ALA A 190 9.45 6.17 -2.37
CA ALA A 190 10.81 6.66 -2.52
C ALA A 190 11.61 5.71 -3.40
N MET A 191 12.31 6.24 -4.41
CA MET A 191 13.11 5.45 -5.37
C MET A 191 14.30 6.25 -5.89
N TYR A 192 15.21 5.62 -6.63
CA TYR A 192 16.26 6.34 -7.36
C TYR A 192 16.16 6.16 -8.87
N ASP A 193 16.84 7.05 -9.60
CA ASP A 193 16.94 7.01 -11.06
C ASP A 193 17.72 5.79 -11.55
N LEU A 194 17.04 4.93 -12.29
CA LEU A 194 17.55 3.64 -12.74
C LEU A 194 18.43 3.74 -13.99
N THR A 195 18.38 4.85 -14.73
CA THR A 195 19.27 5.10 -15.88
C THR A 195 20.74 5.17 -15.44
N GLY A 196 21.00 5.53 -14.18
CA GLY A 196 22.33 5.52 -13.59
C GLY A 196 22.96 4.13 -13.44
N MET A 197 22.18 3.04 -13.45
CA MET A 197 22.73 1.67 -13.36
C MET A 197 23.37 1.22 -14.67
N GLN A 198 22.93 1.75 -15.82
CA GLN A 198 23.57 1.51 -17.12
C GLN A 198 24.76 2.45 -17.37
N ALA A 199 24.72 3.67 -16.83
CA ALA A 199 25.79 4.66 -16.97
C ALA A 199 27.13 4.25 -16.31
N LEU A 200 27.17 3.16 -15.52
CA LEU A 200 28.43 2.52 -15.11
C LEU A 200 29.27 2.01 -16.31
N ARG A 201 28.70 1.97 -17.53
CA ARG A 201 29.41 1.63 -18.77
C ARG A 201 29.97 2.82 -19.56
N ARG A 202 29.63 4.07 -19.22
CA ARG A 202 30.12 5.27 -19.94
C ARG A 202 30.40 6.41 -18.95
N GLU A 203 31.68 6.72 -18.76
CA GLU A 203 32.10 7.88 -17.97
C GLU A 203 31.46 9.18 -18.50
N ASP A 204 30.91 9.96 -17.57
CA ASP A 204 30.69 11.40 -17.68
C ASP A 204 29.57 11.95 -18.60
N THR A 205 28.45 11.24 -18.76
CA THR A 205 27.25 11.80 -19.44
C THR A 205 26.08 12.11 -18.49
N ARG A 206 25.32 13.17 -18.81
CA ARG A 206 24.10 13.60 -18.08
C ARG A 206 23.08 12.46 -18.07
N ARG A 207 22.83 11.88 -16.88
CA ARG A 207 21.86 10.80 -16.62
C ARG A 207 20.41 11.24 -16.85
N GLY A 208 19.50 10.28 -16.97
CA GLY A 208 18.05 10.52 -17.02
C GLY A 208 17.56 11.22 -18.30
N SER A 209 18.38 11.35 -19.34
CA SER A 209 17.94 11.93 -20.61
C SER A 209 16.91 11.02 -21.30
N SER A 210 16.15 11.56 -22.27
CA SER A 210 15.21 10.75 -23.06
C SER A 210 15.92 9.61 -23.78
N HIS A 211 17.17 9.83 -24.20
CA HIS A 211 17.99 8.79 -24.82
C HIS A 211 18.33 7.69 -23.82
N ASP A 212 18.73 8.05 -22.60
CA ASP A 212 19.08 7.08 -21.55
C ASP A 212 17.86 6.27 -21.10
N ILE A 213 16.69 6.89 -21.00
CA ILE A 213 15.44 6.19 -20.66
C ILE A 213 15.08 5.19 -21.76
N THR A 214 15.12 5.61 -23.03
CA THR A 214 14.86 4.72 -24.16
C THR A 214 15.88 3.59 -24.25
N ALA A 215 17.17 3.88 -24.08
CA ALA A 215 18.22 2.88 -24.02
C ALA A 215 17.98 1.90 -22.87
N MET A 216 17.65 2.40 -21.68
CA MET A 216 17.31 1.57 -20.53
C MET A 216 16.17 0.62 -20.85
N LEU A 217 15.04 1.13 -21.34
CA LEU A 217 13.86 0.34 -21.66
C LEU A 217 14.04 -0.63 -22.83
N SER A 218 15.09 -0.45 -23.63
CA SER A 218 15.42 -1.36 -24.73
C SER A 218 16.20 -2.59 -24.25
N GLU A 219 16.77 -2.54 -23.04
CA GLU A 219 17.50 -3.67 -22.46
C GLU A 219 16.53 -4.61 -21.71
N PRO A 220 16.67 -5.95 -21.86
CA PRO A 220 15.84 -6.92 -21.13
C PRO A 220 15.87 -6.74 -19.60
N GLU A 221 17.02 -6.30 -19.05
CA GLU A 221 17.19 -6.07 -17.61
C GLU A 221 16.35 -4.91 -17.07
N ALA A 222 15.73 -4.06 -17.90
CA ALA A 222 14.86 -3.00 -17.44
C ALA A 222 13.45 -3.47 -17.03
N ALA A 223 12.98 -4.60 -17.56
CA ALA A 223 11.68 -5.16 -17.18
C ALA A 223 11.52 -5.35 -15.66
N PRO A 224 12.42 -6.06 -14.94
CA PRO A 224 12.30 -6.25 -13.49
C PRO A 224 12.43 -4.93 -12.70
N LEU A 225 13.17 -3.96 -13.24
CA LEU A 225 13.33 -2.64 -12.64
C LEU A 225 12.03 -1.84 -12.68
N VAL A 226 11.37 -1.81 -13.85
CA VAL A 226 10.06 -1.17 -14.00
C VAL A 226 8.99 -1.93 -13.22
N ALA A 227 9.04 -3.28 -13.19
CA ALA A 227 8.15 -4.08 -12.37
C ALA A 227 8.23 -3.69 -10.89
N THR A 228 9.43 -3.37 -10.37
CA THR A 228 9.58 -2.88 -8.99
C THR A 228 8.90 -1.52 -8.79
N ILE A 229 9.02 -0.58 -9.73
CA ILE A 229 8.30 0.71 -9.64
C ILE A 229 6.78 0.46 -9.59
N VAL A 230 6.29 -0.46 -10.42
CA VAL A 230 4.87 -0.85 -10.48
C VAL A 230 4.42 -1.52 -9.19
N HIS A 231 5.27 -2.35 -8.59
CA HIS A 231 5.01 -3.00 -7.31
C HIS A 231 4.73 -1.96 -6.22
N GLU A 232 5.66 -1.03 -6.00
CA GLU A 232 5.53 -0.01 -4.96
C GLU A 232 4.35 0.93 -5.23
N ALA A 233 4.11 1.24 -6.51
CA ALA A 233 2.96 2.03 -6.91
C ALA A 233 1.64 1.33 -6.66
N THR A 234 1.58 0.01 -6.84
CA THR A 234 0.38 -0.79 -6.56
C THR A 234 0.04 -0.73 -5.08
N HIS A 235 1.03 -0.83 -4.19
CA HIS A 235 0.81 -0.61 -2.75
C HIS A 235 0.23 0.78 -2.49
N GLN A 236 0.87 1.84 -3.00
CA GLN A 236 0.39 3.20 -2.79
C GLN A 236 -1.06 3.36 -3.29
N ILE A 237 -1.39 2.85 -4.47
CA ILE A 237 -2.75 2.95 -5.02
C ILE A 237 -3.74 2.16 -4.14
N ALA A 238 -3.43 0.91 -3.80
CA ALA A 238 -4.30 0.05 -3.00
C ALA A 238 -4.66 0.67 -1.64
N PHE A 239 -3.68 1.30 -0.99
CA PHE A 239 -3.88 1.99 0.30
C PHE A 239 -4.58 3.35 0.22
N ASN A 240 -4.73 3.93 -0.97
CA ASN A 240 -5.35 5.24 -1.18
C ASN A 240 -6.64 5.18 -2.03
N CYS A 241 -7.13 3.98 -2.34
CA CYS A 241 -8.39 3.78 -3.09
C CYS A 241 -9.43 2.96 -2.32
N GLY A 242 -9.18 2.66 -1.04
CA GLY A 242 -10.08 1.88 -0.19
C GLY A 242 -9.92 0.36 -0.28
N MET A 243 -8.98 -0.15 -1.11
CA MET A 243 -8.76 -1.60 -1.25
C MET A 243 -8.00 -2.20 -0.06
N GLN A 244 -7.08 -1.43 0.54
CA GLN A 244 -6.35 -1.80 1.75
C GLN A 244 -6.30 -0.62 2.71
N THR A 245 -6.15 -0.91 4.00
CA THR A 245 -6.03 0.11 5.05
C THR A 245 -4.63 0.10 5.62
N ARG A 246 -3.91 1.24 5.56
CA ARG A 246 -2.56 1.37 6.13
C ARG A 246 -2.60 1.09 7.63
N PHE A 247 -1.59 0.39 8.15
CA PHE A 247 -1.54 -0.09 9.54
C PHE A 247 -2.72 -1.01 9.93
N GLY A 248 -3.58 -1.42 8.99
CA GLY A 248 -4.56 -2.49 9.20
C GLY A 248 -3.91 -3.87 9.19
N ALA A 249 -4.66 -4.88 9.62
CA ALA A 249 -4.24 -6.28 9.68
C ALA A 249 -4.21 -6.95 8.28
N ASN A 250 -3.41 -6.41 7.37
CA ASN A 250 -3.21 -6.95 6.02
C ASN A 250 -2.20 -8.11 6.07
N PRO A 251 -2.57 -9.36 5.71
CA PRO A 251 -1.60 -10.44 5.58
C PRO A 251 -0.58 -10.13 4.47
N VAL A 252 0.71 -10.40 4.72
CA VAL A 252 1.78 -10.03 3.78
C VAL A 252 1.60 -10.69 2.43
N TRP A 253 1.25 -11.99 2.41
CA TRP A 253 1.04 -12.71 1.15
C TRP A 253 -0.01 -12.07 0.24
N LEU A 254 -1.03 -11.45 0.82
CA LEU A 254 -2.14 -10.87 0.07
C LEU A 254 -1.76 -9.52 -0.53
N GLY A 255 -1.13 -8.64 0.26
CA GLY A 255 -0.65 -7.34 -0.23
C GLY A 255 0.44 -7.51 -1.30
N GLU A 256 1.39 -8.39 -1.04
CA GLU A 256 2.51 -8.67 -1.95
C GLU A 256 2.04 -9.40 -3.21
N GLY A 257 1.15 -10.39 -3.05
CA GLY A 257 0.50 -11.08 -4.16
C GLY A 257 -0.28 -10.12 -5.06
N LEU A 258 -1.01 -9.16 -4.47
CA LEU A 258 -1.73 -8.11 -5.21
C LEU A 258 -0.76 -7.22 -6.00
N ALA A 259 0.34 -6.78 -5.39
CA ALA A 259 1.36 -6.00 -6.07
C ALA A 259 1.97 -6.77 -7.25
N MET A 260 2.37 -8.04 -7.04
CA MET A 260 2.92 -8.91 -8.07
C MET A 260 1.92 -9.26 -9.19
N PHE A 261 0.62 -9.25 -8.91
CA PHE A 261 -0.42 -9.41 -9.93
C PHE A 261 -0.45 -8.24 -10.93
N HIS A 262 0.03 -7.07 -10.52
CA HIS A 262 0.11 -5.87 -11.36
C HIS A 262 1.51 -5.67 -11.99
N GLU A 263 2.54 -6.43 -11.56
CA GLU A 263 3.95 -6.39 -12.00
C GLU A 263 4.22 -6.84 -13.46
N THR A 264 3.20 -6.88 -14.31
CA THR A 264 3.33 -7.26 -15.73
C THR A 264 3.20 -6.03 -16.63
N PRO A 265 4.10 -5.03 -16.55
CA PRO A 265 3.94 -3.78 -17.28
C PRO A 265 3.92 -4.01 -18.79
N ASP A 266 2.96 -3.38 -19.46
CA ASP A 266 2.95 -3.29 -20.92
C ASP A 266 3.84 -2.12 -21.35
N LEU A 267 5.15 -2.42 -21.51
CA LEU A 267 6.17 -1.45 -21.92
C LEU A 267 6.05 -1.03 -23.39
N GLY A 268 5.33 -1.80 -24.22
CA GLY A 268 5.17 -1.55 -25.66
C GLY A 268 4.00 -0.62 -26.01
N SER A 269 3.02 -0.48 -25.11
CA SER A 269 1.89 0.42 -25.30
C SER A 269 2.13 1.77 -24.64
N ASN A 270 1.87 2.87 -25.36
CA ASN A 270 1.88 4.23 -24.80
C ASN A 270 0.50 4.71 -24.31
N ARG A 271 -0.57 3.94 -24.55
CA ARG A 271 -1.96 4.40 -24.33
C ARG A 271 -2.73 3.62 -23.27
N SER A 272 -2.43 2.33 -23.08
CA SER A 272 -3.20 1.46 -22.18
C SER A 272 -2.27 0.64 -21.27
N TRP A 273 -2.73 0.36 -20.05
CA TRP A 273 -2.10 -0.59 -19.16
C TRP A 273 -2.74 -1.97 -19.38
N SER A 274 -2.36 -2.66 -20.47
CA SER A 274 -3.00 -3.92 -20.89
C SER A 274 -2.51 -5.16 -20.13
N GLY A 275 -1.54 -4.99 -19.24
CA GLY A 275 -0.83 -6.08 -18.57
C GLY A 275 -1.50 -6.64 -17.32
N ILE A 276 -2.41 -5.89 -16.67
CA ILE A 276 -3.03 -6.33 -15.41
C ILE A 276 -3.72 -7.67 -15.59
N GLY A 277 -3.39 -8.62 -14.72
CA GLY A 277 -3.92 -9.98 -14.75
C GLY A 277 -3.33 -10.89 -15.81
N LYS A 278 -2.27 -10.47 -16.52
CA LYS A 278 -1.42 -11.42 -17.26
C LYS A 278 -0.59 -12.23 -16.29
N VAL A 279 -0.14 -13.39 -16.75
CA VAL A 279 0.76 -14.28 -16.01
C VAL A 279 2.10 -13.57 -15.79
N ASN A 280 2.55 -13.51 -14.54
CA ASN A 280 3.90 -13.09 -14.19
C ASN A 280 4.80 -14.33 -14.27
N TYR A 281 5.41 -14.56 -15.43
CA TYR A 281 6.17 -15.77 -15.72
C TYR A 281 7.36 -15.98 -14.78
N ASP A 282 8.04 -14.92 -14.33
CA ASP A 282 9.14 -15.04 -13.37
C ASP A 282 8.67 -15.63 -12.03
N ARG A 283 7.47 -15.23 -11.57
CA ARG A 283 6.86 -15.77 -10.35
C ARG A 283 6.29 -17.17 -10.59
N TRP A 284 5.62 -17.38 -11.72
CA TRP A 284 5.05 -18.66 -12.10
C TRP A 284 6.10 -19.75 -12.21
N ASP A 285 7.19 -19.50 -12.95
CA ASP A 285 8.26 -20.46 -13.15
C ASP A 285 8.94 -20.82 -11.84
N ARG A 286 9.17 -19.84 -10.97
CA ARG A 286 9.70 -20.10 -9.62
C ARG A 286 8.75 -20.95 -8.79
N TYR A 287 7.47 -20.60 -8.76
CA TYR A 287 6.46 -21.37 -8.04
C TYR A 287 6.39 -22.81 -8.57
N ARG A 288 6.27 -22.98 -9.89
CA ARG A 288 6.21 -24.27 -10.59
C ARG A 288 7.45 -25.12 -10.29
N ASN A 289 8.64 -24.52 -10.33
CA ASN A 289 9.87 -25.21 -9.96
C ASN A 289 9.85 -25.65 -8.50
N ASN A 290 9.39 -24.80 -7.58
CA ASN A 290 9.29 -25.17 -6.17
C ASN A 290 8.25 -26.28 -5.94
N ALA A 291 7.11 -26.24 -6.62
CA ALA A 291 6.07 -27.27 -6.55
C ALA A 291 6.57 -28.62 -7.06
N ASN A 292 7.26 -28.64 -8.21
CA ASN A 292 7.87 -29.86 -8.78
C ASN A 292 8.98 -30.47 -7.91
N ASN A 293 9.51 -29.73 -6.94
CA ASN A 293 10.55 -30.19 -6.03
C ASN A 293 10.04 -30.38 -4.58
N ASP A 294 8.72 -30.38 -4.37
CA ASP A 294 8.08 -30.50 -3.05
C ASP A 294 8.55 -29.42 -2.05
N ARG A 295 8.75 -28.18 -2.54
CA ARG A 295 9.22 -27.02 -1.76
C ARG A 295 8.17 -25.93 -1.55
N VAL A 296 6.91 -26.22 -1.82
CA VAL A 296 5.79 -25.30 -1.55
C VAL A 296 5.19 -25.61 -0.18
N ALA A 297 4.77 -24.57 0.53
CA ALA A 297 4.05 -24.76 1.79
C ALA A 297 2.55 -24.97 1.51
N PRO A 298 1.81 -25.63 2.42
CA PRO A 298 0.36 -25.66 2.34
C PRO A 298 -0.21 -24.24 2.49
N LEU A 299 -1.36 -23.97 1.86
CA LEU A 299 -2.08 -22.70 1.88
C LEU A 299 -2.25 -22.14 3.30
N ARG A 300 -2.56 -23.01 4.27
CA ARG A 300 -2.69 -22.60 5.68
C ARG A 300 -1.44 -21.92 6.21
N ALA A 301 -0.25 -22.39 5.86
CA ALA A 301 1.00 -21.80 6.32
C ALA A 301 1.18 -20.39 5.76
N LEU A 302 0.79 -20.16 4.50
CA LEU A 302 0.78 -18.85 3.86
C LEU A 302 -0.20 -17.88 4.53
N ILE A 303 -1.42 -18.36 4.85
CA ILE A 303 -2.46 -17.51 5.48
C ILE A 303 -2.05 -17.04 6.88
N VAL A 304 -1.55 -17.95 7.72
CA VAL A 304 -1.41 -17.68 9.16
C VAL A 304 -0.04 -17.13 9.56
N SER A 305 0.96 -17.08 8.67
CA SER A 305 2.33 -16.71 9.05
C SER A 305 3.04 -15.87 8.00
N ASP A 306 3.57 -14.73 8.42
CA ASP A 306 4.44 -13.88 7.58
C ASP A 306 5.93 -14.25 7.69
N GLU A 307 6.28 -15.29 8.46
CA GLU A 307 7.68 -15.61 8.80
C GLU A 307 8.56 -15.86 7.57
N ARG A 308 8.01 -16.53 6.54
CA ARG A 308 8.73 -16.81 5.29
C ARG A 308 9.08 -15.54 4.51
N PHE A 309 8.26 -14.50 4.61
CA PHE A 309 8.53 -13.20 3.98
C PHE A 309 9.60 -12.41 4.73
N ARG A 310 9.68 -12.57 6.05
CA ARG A 310 10.70 -11.91 6.90
C ARG A 310 12.07 -12.56 6.85
N ASN A 311 12.16 -13.80 6.35
CA ASN A 311 13.42 -14.51 6.19
C ASN A 311 13.98 -14.27 4.78
N PRO A 312 15.10 -13.54 4.62
CA PRO A 312 15.65 -13.21 3.30
C PRO A 312 15.98 -14.43 2.43
N ARG A 313 16.23 -15.60 3.05
CA ARG A 313 16.53 -16.85 2.33
C ARG A 313 15.28 -17.52 1.76
N MET A 314 14.09 -17.20 2.28
CA MET A 314 12.81 -17.82 1.89
C MET A 314 11.88 -16.83 1.18
N ALA A 315 12.13 -15.53 1.33
CA ALA A 315 11.23 -14.47 0.87
C ALA A 315 10.90 -14.57 -0.62
N VAL A 316 11.91 -14.82 -1.48
CA VAL A 316 11.71 -14.91 -2.93
C VAL A 316 10.75 -16.05 -3.32
N ASP A 317 10.82 -17.18 -2.62
CA ASP A 317 9.94 -18.32 -2.86
C ASP A 317 8.54 -18.07 -2.26
N ALA A 318 8.47 -17.43 -1.10
CA ALA A 318 7.21 -17.00 -0.49
C ALA A 318 6.45 -15.98 -1.37
N TYR A 319 7.18 -15.08 -2.03
CA TYR A 319 6.62 -14.15 -3.01
C TYR A 319 6.06 -14.88 -4.24
N ALA A 320 6.79 -15.85 -4.80
CA ALA A 320 6.27 -16.64 -5.90
C ALA A 320 4.98 -17.38 -5.54
N GLU A 321 4.90 -17.94 -4.33
CA GLU A 321 3.71 -18.61 -3.81
C GLU A 321 2.55 -17.63 -3.55
N ALA A 322 2.83 -16.45 -2.98
CA ALA A 322 1.85 -15.38 -2.80
C ALA A 322 1.23 -14.91 -4.12
N TRP A 323 2.06 -14.71 -5.15
CA TRP A 323 1.57 -14.37 -6.49
C TRP A 323 0.69 -15.48 -7.05
N ALA A 324 1.13 -16.75 -6.98
CA ALA A 324 0.39 -17.87 -7.55
C ALA A 324 -1.01 -18.01 -6.93
N TRP A 325 -1.10 -17.95 -5.60
CA TRP A 325 -2.37 -17.98 -4.89
C TRP A 325 -3.24 -16.77 -5.19
N THR A 326 -2.66 -15.57 -5.22
CA THR A 326 -3.41 -14.34 -5.53
C THR A 326 -3.96 -14.38 -6.96
N TYR A 327 -3.14 -14.78 -7.93
CA TYR A 327 -3.57 -14.97 -9.32
C TYR A 327 -4.73 -15.96 -9.42
N PHE A 328 -4.62 -17.11 -8.75
CA PHE A 328 -5.68 -18.11 -8.70
C PHE A 328 -6.99 -17.56 -8.12
N LEU A 329 -6.93 -16.94 -6.94
CA LEU A 329 -8.12 -16.43 -6.28
C LEU A 329 -8.76 -15.30 -7.09
N ILE A 330 -7.98 -14.37 -7.65
CA ILE A 330 -8.53 -13.31 -8.50
C ILE A 330 -9.15 -13.88 -9.79
N THR A 331 -8.60 -14.96 -10.35
CA THR A 331 -9.06 -15.50 -11.64
C THR A 331 -10.31 -16.38 -11.51
N TRP A 332 -10.42 -17.16 -10.44
CA TRP A 332 -11.48 -18.18 -10.29
C TRP A 332 -12.39 -18.00 -9.07
N HIS A 333 -12.01 -17.15 -8.12
CA HIS A 333 -12.73 -16.87 -6.87
C HIS A 333 -12.82 -15.36 -6.63
N THR A 334 -13.10 -14.60 -7.69
CA THR A 334 -12.97 -13.14 -7.72
C THR A 334 -13.88 -12.47 -6.69
N ASP A 335 -15.14 -12.92 -6.59
CA ASP A 335 -16.12 -12.34 -5.68
C ASP A 335 -15.72 -12.59 -4.22
N GLU A 336 -15.23 -13.79 -3.90
CA GLU A 336 -14.70 -14.16 -2.58
C GLU A 336 -13.43 -13.36 -2.25
N TYR A 337 -12.54 -13.17 -3.24
CA TYR A 337 -11.34 -12.36 -3.09
C TYR A 337 -11.68 -10.89 -2.78
N VAL A 338 -12.60 -10.29 -3.54
CA VAL A 338 -13.05 -8.91 -3.30
C VAL A 338 -13.74 -8.78 -1.94
N ALA A 339 -14.59 -9.73 -1.57
CA ALA A 339 -15.23 -9.76 -0.26
C ALA A 339 -14.22 -9.91 0.89
N TYR A 340 -13.16 -10.70 0.70
CA TYR A 340 -12.09 -10.87 1.66
C TYR A 340 -11.25 -9.60 1.81
N MET A 341 -10.86 -8.95 0.71
CA MET A 341 -10.15 -7.66 0.75
C MET A 341 -10.98 -6.60 1.48
N LYS A 342 -12.29 -6.47 1.15
CA LYS A 342 -13.21 -5.55 1.82
C LYS A 342 -13.34 -5.83 3.32
N HIS A 343 -13.40 -7.11 3.70
CA HIS A 343 -13.43 -7.50 5.11
C HIS A 343 -12.17 -7.02 5.83
N LEU A 344 -10.99 -7.27 5.27
CA LEU A 344 -9.72 -6.89 5.91
C LEU A 344 -9.54 -5.37 5.99
N ALA A 345 -9.93 -4.64 4.93
CA ALA A 345 -9.87 -3.18 4.91
C ALA A 345 -10.77 -2.53 5.98
N ALA A 346 -11.89 -3.16 6.33
CA ALA A 346 -12.82 -2.68 7.36
C ALA A 346 -12.34 -2.90 8.80
N LYS A 347 -11.20 -3.59 9.02
CA LYS A 347 -10.69 -3.87 10.37
C LYS A 347 -10.05 -2.62 10.98
N PRO A 348 -10.09 -2.47 12.32
CA PRO A 348 -9.40 -1.36 12.98
C PRO A 348 -7.91 -1.33 12.66
N VAL A 349 -7.36 -0.13 12.50
CA VAL A 349 -5.91 0.07 12.38
C VAL A 349 -5.19 -0.36 13.67
N LEU A 350 -3.91 -0.69 13.56
CA LEU A 350 -3.05 -1.20 14.64
C LEU A 350 -3.56 -2.50 15.29
N SER A 351 -4.58 -3.15 14.72
CA SER A 351 -4.96 -4.50 15.13
C SER A 351 -3.92 -5.50 14.64
N VAL A 352 -3.51 -6.41 15.53
CA VAL A 352 -2.63 -7.53 15.21
C VAL A 352 -3.44 -8.80 15.23
N ASP A 353 -3.64 -9.41 14.07
CA ASP A 353 -4.30 -10.70 13.99
C ASP A 353 -3.40 -11.83 14.42
N ASP A 354 -3.92 -12.65 15.34
CA ASP A 354 -3.35 -13.96 15.62
C ASP A 354 -3.64 -14.96 14.47
N LYS A 355 -2.99 -16.12 14.53
CA LYS A 355 -3.14 -17.19 13.52
C LYS A 355 -4.58 -17.66 13.36
N ARG A 356 -5.36 -17.69 14.45
CA ARG A 356 -6.74 -18.17 14.47
C ARG A 356 -7.66 -17.15 13.81
N THR A 357 -7.47 -15.85 14.08
CA THR A 357 -8.23 -14.77 13.43
C THR A 357 -7.98 -14.76 11.93
N ARG A 358 -6.71 -14.80 11.48
CA ARG A 358 -6.40 -14.85 10.04
C ARG A 358 -7.07 -16.03 9.34
N LEU A 359 -7.01 -17.20 9.96
CA LEU A 359 -7.64 -18.41 9.43
C LEU A 359 -9.17 -18.29 9.40
N ALA A 360 -9.78 -17.74 10.46
CA ALA A 360 -11.23 -17.55 10.55
C ALA A 360 -11.72 -16.55 9.49
N ASP A 361 -10.99 -15.45 9.29
CA ASP A 361 -11.30 -14.44 8.29
C ASP A 361 -11.22 -15.03 6.88
N PHE A 362 -10.17 -15.79 6.56
CA PHE A 362 -10.07 -16.50 5.29
C PHE A 362 -11.21 -17.52 5.10
N THR A 363 -11.46 -18.34 6.13
CA THR A 363 -12.51 -19.38 6.12
C THR A 363 -13.90 -18.79 5.90
N LYS A 364 -14.15 -17.57 6.37
CA LYS A 364 -15.43 -16.88 6.21
C LYS A 364 -15.78 -16.64 4.73
N HIS A 365 -14.78 -16.45 3.87
CA HIS A 365 -14.97 -16.11 2.45
C HIS A 365 -14.71 -17.28 1.52
N PHE A 366 -13.71 -18.12 1.80
CA PHE A 366 -13.32 -19.23 0.92
C PHE A 366 -13.79 -20.61 1.41
N GLY A 367 -14.48 -20.66 2.55
CA GLY A 367 -14.99 -21.91 3.12
C GLY A 367 -13.97 -22.68 3.96
N ARG A 368 -14.38 -23.88 4.42
CA ARG A 368 -13.61 -24.73 5.36
C ARG A 368 -12.86 -25.87 4.69
N ASP A 369 -13.14 -26.14 3.43
CA ASP A 369 -12.56 -27.26 2.68
C ASP A 369 -11.28 -26.80 1.96
N PHE A 370 -10.19 -26.73 2.72
CA PHE A 370 -8.90 -26.26 2.21
C PHE A 370 -8.33 -27.23 1.18
N ASP A 371 -8.53 -28.53 1.37
CA ASP A 371 -8.01 -29.58 0.48
C ASP A 371 -8.69 -29.47 -0.90
N ALA A 372 -10.01 -29.25 -0.94
CA ALA A 372 -10.72 -29.02 -2.20
C ALA A 372 -10.25 -27.74 -2.92
N LEU A 373 -9.95 -26.67 -2.17
CA LEU A 373 -9.44 -25.42 -2.74
C LEU A 373 -8.01 -25.59 -3.28
N GLU A 374 -7.15 -26.31 -2.57
CA GLU A 374 -5.80 -26.67 -3.02
C GLU A 374 -5.84 -27.57 -4.26
N ASP A 375 -6.68 -28.60 -4.28
CA ASP A 375 -6.88 -29.47 -5.44
C ASP A 375 -7.35 -28.68 -6.67
N GLU A 376 -8.28 -27.73 -6.48
CA GLU A 376 -8.67 -26.84 -7.56
C GLU A 376 -7.51 -25.94 -7.99
N PHE A 377 -6.78 -25.35 -7.06
CA PHE A 377 -5.61 -24.54 -7.34
C PHE A 377 -4.62 -25.29 -8.24
N TYR A 378 -4.21 -26.51 -7.87
CA TYR A 378 -3.25 -27.28 -8.65
C TYR A 378 -3.81 -27.64 -10.05
N ARG A 379 -5.08 -28.05 -10.11
CA ARG A 379 -5.75 -28.41 -11.38
C ARG A 379 -5.89 -27.23 -12.33
N ARG A 380 -6.14 -26.01 -11.82
CA ARG A 380 -6.28 -24.79 -12.64
C ARG A 380 -4.92 -24.26 -13.04
N MET A 381 -4.00 -24.13 -12.10
CA MET A 381 -2.68 -23.51 -12.31
C MET A 381 -1.79 -24.37 -13.22
N SER A 382 -1.91 -25.70 -13.21
CA SER A 382 -1.22 -26.58 -14.15
C SER A 382 -1.56 -26.37 -15.63
N ARG A 383 -2.62 -25.60 -15.94
CA ARG A 383 -3.02 -25.25 -17.31
C ARG A 383 -2.46 -23.91 -17.78
N ILE A 384 -1.66 -23.24 -16.96
CA ILE A 384 -0.96 -22.03 -17.33
C ILE A 384 0.29 -22.44 -18.11
N ASP A 385 0.25 -22.20 -19.42
CA ASP A 385 1.35 -22.45 -20.35
C ASP A 385 2.53 -21.50 -20.12
#